data_AF-K1RDQ8-F1
#
_entry.id   AF-K1RDQ8-F1
#
_cell.length_a   1.000
_cell.length_b   1.000
_cell.length_c   1.000
_cell.angle_alpha   90.00
_cell.angle_beta   90.00
_cell.angle_gamma   90.00
#
_symmetry.space_group_name_H-M   'P 1'
#
loop_
_entity.id
_entity.type
_entity.pdbx_description
1 polymer ?
#
loop_
_entity_poly.entity_id
_entity_poly.type
_entity_poly.pdbx_seq_one_letter_code
_entity_poly.pdbx_strand_id
1 'polypeptide(L)'
;TPVSPELLPADADGQIAQKTEDLVGPYELHDFFLYHFLRAGYGPAKIHRLAEQAFDGRFDTETIRHWLEVFVRRFFTQQFKRSAMPDGPKVGSVALSPRGDWRMPSDATAAAWMRELENL
;
A
#
# COMPACT_ATOMS: atom_id res chain seq x y z
N THR A 1 -4.93 -12.13 3.16
CA THR A 1 -4.70 -13.58 2.92
C THR A 1 -3.23 -13.88 3.14
N PRO A 2 -2.88 -14.85 4.01
CA PRO A 2 -1.48 -15.19 4.28
C PRO A 2 -0.84 -15.84 3.05
N VAL A 3 0.42 -15.50 2.78
CA VAL A 3 1.22 -16.04 1.67
C VAL A 3 1.60 -17.49 2.01
N SER A 4 1.50 -18.37 1.01
CA SER A 4 1.65 -19.83 1.19
C SER A 4 3.08 -20.23 1.61
N PRO A 5 3.26 -21.29 2.43
CA PRO A 5 4.50 -21.63 3.16
C PRO A 5 5.67 -22.15 2.30
N GLU A 6 5.59 -22.11 0.98
CA GLU A 6 6.53 -22.83 0.11
C GLU A 6 7.92 -22.19 0.00
N LEU A 7 8.10 -20.99 0.54
CA LEU A 7 9.36 -20.22 0.46
C LEU A 7 10.20 -20.23 1.75
N LEU A 8 9.62 -20.58 2.90
CA LEU A 8 10.33 -20.66 4.18
C LEU A 8 9.75 -21.79 5.03
N PRO A 9 10.57 -22.63 5.69
CA PRO A 9 10.06 -23.68 6.56
C PRO A 9 9.20 -23.05 7.67
N ALA A 10 8.07 -23.68 7.96
CA ALA A 10 7.26 -23.36 9.13
C ALA A 10 8.11 -23.51 10.41
N ASP A 11 7.73 -22.80 11.47
CA ASP A 11 8.39 -22.98 12.77
C ASP A 11 8.17 -24.40 13.33
N ALA A 12 8.82 -24.72 14.45
CA ALA A 12 8.76 -26.04 15.08
C ALA A 12 7.33 -26.49 15.45
N ASP A 13 6.38 -25.55 15.52
CA ASP A 13 4.98 -25.76 15.86
C ASP A 13 4.05 -25.71 14.63
N GLY A 14 4.60 -25.64 13.41
CA GLY A 14 3.86 -25.66 12.15
C GLY A 14 3.13 -24.35 11.81
N GLN A 15 3.46 -23.24 12.49
CA GLN A 15 2.89 -21.93 12.21
C GLN A 15 3.68 -21.23 11.08
N ILE A 16 2.94 -20.45 10.28
CA ILE A 16 3.51 -19.67 9.18
C ILE A 16 4.34 -18.53 9.79
N ALA A 17 5.67 -18.62 9.63
CA ALA A 17 6.62 -17.71 10.27
C ALA A 17 6.63 -16.28 9.70
N GLN A 18 6.04 -16.04 8.52
CA GLN A 18 6.05 -14.72 7.89
C GLN A 18 4.65 -14.30 7.42
N LYS A 19 3.99 -13.43 8.19
CA LYS A 19 2.80 -12.71 7.71
C LYS A 19 3.25 -11.42 7.05
N THR A 20 3.05 -11.31 5.75
CA THR A 20 3.41 -10.09 4.99
C THR A 20 2.72 -8.84 5.54
N GLU A 21 1.55 -8.98 6.15
CA GLU A 21 0.83 -7.90 6.83
C GLU A 21 1.63 -7.31 8.01
N ASP A 22 2.50 -8.09 8.67
CA ASP A 22 3.37 -7.58 9.74
C ASP A 22 4.40 -6.57 9.22
N LEU A 23 4.76 -6.68 7.92
CA LEU A 23 5.74 -5.80 7.28
C LEU A 23 5.09 -4.67 6.45
N VAL A 24 3.95 -4.97 5.83
CA VAL A 24 3.30 -4.05 4.89
C VAL A 24 2.21 -3.24 5.59
N GLY A 25 1.46 -3.86 6.49
CA GLY A 25 0.25 -3.33 7.10
C GLY A 25 -1.00 -4.13 6.74
N PRO A 26 -2.13 -3.88 7.42
CA PRO A 26 -3.41 -4.52 7.11
C PRO A 26 -3.82 -4.26 5.66
N TYR A 27 -4.16 -5.31 4.91
CA TYR A 27 -4.49 -5.14 3.49
C TYR A 27 -5.69 -4.23 3.25
N GLU A 28 -6.66 -4.20 4.16
CA GLU A 28 -7.82 -3.32 4.01
C GLU A 28 -7.46 -1.82 4.03
N LEU A 29 -6.48 -1.42 4.85
CA LEU A 29 -5.97 -0.05 4.85
C LEU A 29 -5.21 0.23 3.56
N HIS A 30 -4.33 -0.69 3.15
CA HIS A 30 -3.52 -0.51 1.94
C HIS A 30 -4.36 -0.45 0.67
N ASP A 31 -5.37 -1.31 0.55
CA ASP A 31 -6.29 -1.30 -0.58
C ASP A 31 -7.15 -0.02 -0.58
N PHE A 32 -7.57 0.46 0.60
CA PHE A 32 -8.26 1.74 0.74
C PHE A 32 -7.38 2.91 0.28
N PHE A 33 -6.13 2.95 0.73
CA PHE A 33 -5.16 3.98 0.32
C PHE A 33 -4.89 3.91 -1.18
N LEU A 34 -4.63 2.72 -1.70
CA LEU A 34 -4.36 2.48 -3.12
C LEU A 34 -5.51 2.96 -4.01
N TYR A 35 -6.74 2.61 -3.63
CA TYR A 35 -7.93 3.02 -4.36
C TYR A 35 -8.03 4.55 -4.42
N HIS A 36 -7.96 5.24 -3.29
CA HIS A 36 -8.12 6.70 -3.25
C HIS A 36 -6.93 7.44 -3.87
N PHE A 37 -5.73 6.88 -3.77
CA PHE A 37 -4.54 7.42 -4.40
C PHE A 37 -4.61 7.33 -5.93
N LEU A 38 -4.88 6.15 -6.50
CA LEU A 38 -4.88 5.97 -7.96
C LEU A 38 -6.18 6.38 -8.63
N ARG A 39 -7.32 5.97 -8.07
CA ARG A 39 -8.62 6.21 -8.72
C ARG A 39 -9.07 7.65 -8.59
N ALA A 40 -8.83 8.25 -7.42
CA ALA A 40 -9.32 9.60 -7.10
C ALA A 40 -8.21 10.67 -7.09
N GLY A 41 -6.93 10.29 -7.14
CA GLY A 41 -5.81 11.23 -7.15
C GLY A 41 -5.68 12.03 -5.85
N TYR A 42 -6.16 11.49 -4.73
CA TYR A 42 -6.16 12.23 -3.47
C TYR A 42 -4.77 12.31 -2.84
N GLY A 43 -4.50 13.46 -2.22
CA GLY A 43 -3.35 13.66 -1.34
C GLY A 43 -3.50 12.93 0.00
N PRO A 44 -2.40 12.71 0.73
CA PRO A 44 -2.36 11.91 1.94
C PRO A 44 -3.24 12.48 3.06
N ALA A 45 -3.35 13.82 3.23
CA ALA A 45 -4.23 14.40 4.25
C ALA A 45 -5.70 14.00 4.06
N LYS A 46 -6.15 14.02 2.79
CA LYS A 46 -7.51 13.63 2.46
C LYS A 46 -7.73 12.12 2.62
N ILE A 47 -6.77 11.31 2.19
CA ILE A 47 -6.84 9.85 2.36
C ILE A 47 -6.89 9.49 3.85
N HIS A 48 -6.04 10.11 4.67
CA HIS A 48 -6.03 9.94 6.12
C HIS A 48 -7.40 10.27 6.72
N ARG A 49 -7.95 11.45 6.43
CA ARG A 49 -9.25 11.88 6.94
C ARG A 49 -10.39 10.94 6.54
N LEU A 50 -10.38 10.43 5.31
CA LEU A 50 -11.39 9.48 4.84
C LEU A 50 -11.24 8.11 5.52
N ALA A 51 -10.01 7.67 5.76
CA ALA A 51 -9.74 6.41 6.45
C ALA A 51 -10.20 6.46 7.92
N GLU A 52 -9.95 7.57 8.63
CA GLU A 52 -10.47 7.74 10.00
C GLU A 52 -11.99 7.56 10.08
N GLN A 53 -12.72 8.08 9.09
CA GLN A 53 -14.17 7.93 9.05
C GLN A 53 -14.60 6.52 8.66
N ALA A 54 -13.93 5.93 7.67
CA ALA A 54 -14.30 4.61 7.14
C ALA A 54 -13.97 3.46 8.11
N PHE A 55 -12.97 3.66 8.97
CA PHE A 55 -12.47 2.65 9.89
C PHE A 55 -12.64 3.04 11.36
N ASP A 56 -13.57 3.96 11.67
CA ASP A 56 -13.89 4.36 13.03
C ASP A 56 -14.20 3.15 13.92
N GLY A 57 -13.63 3.15 15.13
CA GLY A 57 -13.70 2.05 16.08
C GLY A 57 -12.94 0.76 15.69
N ARG A 58 -12.31 0.70 14.50
CA ARG A 58 -11.50 -0.45 14.05
C ARG A 58 -10.00 -0.17 14.06
N PHE A 59 -9.60 1.03 13.65
CA PHE A 59 -8.21 1.51 13.73
C PHE A 59 -8.18 2.89 14.36
N ASP A 60 -7.22 3.12 15.25
CA ASP A 60 -6.97 4.47 15.76
C ASP A 60 -6.24 5.34 14.71
N THR A 61 -6.30 6.65 14.92
CA THR A 61 -5.69 7.66 14.04
C THR A 61 -4.18 7.44 13.83
N GLU A 62 -3.44 7.06 14.87
CA GLU A 62 -1.98 6.86 14.76
C GLU A 62 -1.66 5.63 13.90
N THR A 63 -2.42 4.55 14.05
CA THR A 63 -2.32 3.33 13.25
C THR A 63 -2.60 3.63 11.77
N ILE A 64 -3.65 4.40 11.46
CA ILE A 64 -3.98 4.79 10.08
C ILE A 64 -2.85 5.63 9.48
N ARG A 65 -2.36 6.64 10.21
CA ARG A 65 -1.23 7.47 9.78
C ARG A 65 0.02 6.63 9.53
N HIS A 66 0.38 5.77 10.46
CA HIS A 66 1.56 4.90 10.36
C HIS A 66 1.53 4.06 9.08
N TRP A 67 0.42 3.38 8.81
CA TRP A 67 0.31 2.55 7.61
C TRP A 67 0.20 3.37 6.33
N LEU A 68 -0.37 4.57 6.38
CA LEU A 68 -0.35 5.48 5.23
C LEU A 68 1.06 5.97 4.89
N GLU A 69 1.90 6.26 5.89
CA GLU A 69 3.32 6.57 5.70
C GLU A 69 4.08 5.38 5.09
N VAL A 70 3.83 4.16 5.59
CA VAL A 70 4.39 2.93 5.03
C VAL A 70 3.94 2.73 3.58
N PHE A 71 2.65 2.93 3.29
CA PHE A 71 2.09 2.86 1.94
C PHE A 71 2.79 3.85 1.01
N VAL A 72 2.85 5.14 1.34
CA VAL A 72 3.46 6.17 0.50
C VAL A 72 4.94 5.85 0.24
N ARG A 73 5.71 5.55 1.28
CA ARG A 73 7.14 5.23 1.15
C ARG A 73 7.37 4.04 0.23
N ARG A 74 6.66 2.93 0.47
CA ARG A 74 6.81 1.69 -0.31
C ARG A 74 6.27 1.84 -1.72
N PHE A 75 5.16 2.56 -1.89
CA PHE A 75 4.57 2.77 -3.19
C PHE A 75 5.55 3.50 -4.11
N PHE A 76 6.20 4.57 -3.66
CA PHE A 76 7.21 5.24 -4.48
C PHE A 76 8.48 4.40 -4.68
N THR A 77 9.11 3.93 -3.60
CA THR A 77 10.39 3.21 -3.68
C THR A 77 10.32 1.89 -4.44
N GLN A 78 9.15 1.28 -4.61
CA GLN A 78 8.97 0.00 -5.31
C GLN A 78 8.44 0.15 -6.72
N GLN A 79 8.42 1.37 -7.27
CA GLN A 79 7.99 1.61 -8.64
C GLN A 79 8.82 0.86 -9.69
N PHE A 80 10.14 0.71 -9.48
CA PHE A 80 10.99 -0.01 -10.41
C PHE A 80 10.52 -1.45 -10.67
N LYS A 81 9.92 -2.10 -9.67
CA LYS A 81 9.38 -3.46 -9.78
C LYS A 81 8.19 -3.51 -10.74
N ARG A 82 7.40 -2.43 -10.83
CA ARG A 82 6.24 -2.32 -11.72
C ARG A 82 6.64 -1.95 -13.15
N SER A 83 7.73 -1.22 -13.33
CA SER A 83 8.21 -0.80 -14.66
C SER A 83 8.50 -1.97 -15.60
N ALA A 84 8.86 -3.14 -15.08
CA ALA A 84 9.17 -4.34 -15.84
C ALA A 84 8.20 -5.51 -15.57
N MET A 85 6.95 -5.23 -15.19
CA MET A 85 6.00 -6.29 -14.84
C MET A 85 5.50 -7.08 -16.08
N PRO A 86 5.32 -8.41 -15.96
CA PRO A 86 4.76 -9.26 -17.01
C PRO A 86 3.36 -8.83 -17.46
N ASP A 87 2.90 -9.41 -18.56
CA ASP A 87 1.56 -9.20 -19.08
C ASP A 87 0.50 -9.77 -18.13
N GLY A 88 -0.62 -9.07 -18.03
CA GLY A 88 -1.77 -9.52 -17.24
C GLY A 88 -3.00 -8.67 -17.56
N PRO A 89 -4.21 -9.25 -17.57
CA PRO A 89 -5.43 -8.51 -17.80
C PRO A 89 -5.72 -7.59 -16.61
N LYS A 90 -6.17 -6.36 -16.89
CA LYS A 90 -6.71 -5.47 -15.86
C LYS A 90 -7.99 -6.08 -15.27
N VAL A 91 -8.10 -6.08 -13.93
CA VAL A 91 -9.30 -6.45 -13.20
C VAL A 91 -9.73 -5.26 -12.33
N GLY A 92 -11.03 -4.94 -12.34
CA GLY A 92 -11.58 -3.82 -11.56
C GLY A 92 -11.27 -2.43 -12.16
N SER A 93 -11.34 -1.40 -11.32
CA SER A 93 -11.23 -0.01 -11.76
C SER A 93 -9.81 0.54 -11.84
N VAL A 94 -8.85 -0.12 -11.18
CA VAL A 94 -7.45 0.33 -11.02
C VAL A 94 -6.50 -0.82 -11.32
N ALA A 95 -5.47 -0.56 -12.13
CA ALA A 95 -4.33 -1.45 -12.36
C ALA A 95 -2.99 -0.71 -12.17
N LEU A 96 -1.91 -1.46 -11.99
CA LEU A 96 -0.57 -0.90 -11.74
C LEU A 96 0.39 -1.05 -12.92
N SER A 97 -0.13 -1.45 -14.08
CA SER A 97 0.67 -1.62 -15.28
C SER A 97 1.24 -0.29 -15.77
N PRO A 98 2.57 -0.21 -16.04
CA PRO A 98 3.18 0.97 -16.68
C PRO A 98 2.68 1.18 -18.11
N ARG A 99 2.06 0.16 -18.69
CA ARG A 99 1.45 0.18 -20.02
C ARG A 99 -0.02 0.58 -19.99
N GLY A 100 -0.62 0.68 -18.80
CA GLY A 100 -2.04 0.93 -18.58
C GLY A 100 -2.29 2.17 -17.70
N ASP A 101 -2.85 1.95 -16.53
CA ASP A 101 -3.37 3.01 -15.67
C ASP A 101 -2.28 3.79 -14.91
N TRP A 102 -1.10 3.22 -14.67
CA TRP A 102 -0.12 3.81 -13.75
C TRP A 102 1.24 4.08 -14.40
N ARG A 103 1.54 5.35 -14.70
CA ARG A 103 2.82 5.79 -15.27
C ARG A 103 3.55 6.71 -14.30
N MET A 104 4.57 6.19 -13.62
CA MET A 104 5.43 6.96 -12.72
C MET A 104 6.91 6.61 -12.96
N PRO A 105 7.82 7.60 -12.94
CA PRO A 105 9.26 7.36 -12.98
C PRO A 105 9.72 6.46 -11.82
N SER A 106 10.68 5.57 -12.08
CA SER A 106 11.17 4.62 -11.06
C SER A 106 12.02 5.28 -9.97
N ASP A 107 12.49 6.49 -10.23
CA ASP A 107 13.32 7.36 -9.41
C ASP A 107 12.53 8.54 -8.78
N ALA A 108 11.20 8.53 -8.88
CA ALA A 108 10.35 9.54 -8.26
C ALA A 108 10.48 9.52 -6.72
N THR A 109 10.53 10.72 -6.12
CA THR A 109 10.60 10.89 -4.67
C THR A 109 9.22 11.08 -4.04
N ALA A 110 9.00 10.48 -2.87
CA ALA A 110 7.79 10.65 -2.06
C ALA A 110 7.83 11.90 -1.15
N ALA A 111 8.89 12.71 -1.21
CA ALA A 111 9.15 13.75 -0.21
C ALA A 111 8.00 14.74 0.00
N ALA A 112 7.28 15.12 -1.07
CA ALA A 112 6.13 16.01 -0.95
C ALA A 112 4.97 15.38 -0.16
N TRP A 113 4.68 14.09 -0.38
CA TRP A 113 3.64 13.35 0.34
C TRP A 113 4.03 13.11 1.80
N MET A 114 5.30 12.76 2.05
CA MET A 114 5.80 12.54 3.41
C MET A 114 5.73 13.82 4.24
N ARG A 115 6.13 14.96 3.67
CA ARG A 115 6.01 16.26 4.35
C ARG A 115 4.57 16.65 4.65
N GLU A 116 3.61 16.27 3.81
CA GLU A 116 2.20 16.50 4.11
C GLU A 116 1.75 15.63 5.30
N LEU A 117 2.16 14.36 5.35
CA LEU A 117 1.88 13.45 6.47
C LEU A 117 2.55 13.89 7.78
N GLU A 118 3.75 14.46 7.73
CA GLU A 118 4.45 15.01 8.89
C GLU A 118 3.69 16.17 9.55
N ASN A 119 2.89 16.91 8.76
CA ASN A 119 2.12 18.06 9.21
C ASN A 119 0.66 17.74 9.60
N LEU A 120 0.28 16.45 9.60
CA LEU A 120 -1.00 15.97 10.15
C LEU A 120 -0.89 15.80 11.67
#